data_AF-A0A536V299-F1
#
_entry.id   AF-A0A536V299-F1
#
_cell.length_a   1.000
_cell.length_b   1.000
_cell.length_c   1.000
_cell.angle_alpha   90.00
_cell.angle_beta   90.00
_cell.angle_gamma   90.00
#
_symmetry.space_group_name_H-M   'P 1'
#
loop_
_entity.id
_entity.type
_entity.pdbx_description
1 polymer ?
#
loop_
_entity_poly.entity_id
_entity_poly.type
_entity_poly.pdbx_seq_one_letter_code
_entity_poly.pdbx_strand_id
1 'polypeptide(L)'
;MTFVVRGIETEYVEMVRSGGSDANGQPALTRVALGAANPCRHCLKLIAEGEQKLVLAYRPFDRLQPYAEVGPIFLHHAACDRYV
;
A
#
# COMPACT_ATOMS: atom_id res chain seq x y z
N MET A 1 -23.87 15.56 -4.44
CA MET A 1 -22.43 15.43 -4.72
C MET A 1 -21.98 14.15 -4.03
N THR A 2 -21.51 13.15 -4.78
CA THR A 2 -21.19 11.83 -4.23
C THR A 2 -19.68 11.65 -4.25
N PHE A 3 -19.11 11.32 -3.09
CA PHE A 3 -17.71 10.94 -3.00
C PHE A 3 -17.61 9.42 -2.90
N VAL A 4 -16.58 8.85 -3.54
CA VAL A 4 -16.32 7.41 -3.53
C VAL A 4 -14.91 7.21 -2.98
N VAL A 5 -14.79 6.33 -2.00
CA VAL A 5 -13.51 5.91 -1.42
C VAL A 5 -13.17 4.55 -1.96
N ARG A 6 -11.97 4.37 -2.50
CA ARG A 6 -11.46 3.08 -2.95
C ARG A 6 -10.05 2.84 -2.45
N GLY A 7 -9.73 1.58 -2.18
CA GLY A 7 -8.35 1.17 -1.98
C GLY A 7 -7.58 1.10 -3.29
N ILE A 8 -6.26 0.97 -3.16
CA ILE A 8 -5.34 0.75 -4.29
C ILE A 8 -5.76 -0.50 -5.08
N GLU A 9 -5.57 -0.50 -6.40
CA GLU A 9 -5.95 -1.62 -7.27
C GLU A 9 -5.25 -2.93 -6.89
N THR A 10 -5.97 -4.05 -6.96
CA THR A 10 -5.46 -5.38 -6.59
C THR A 10 -4.25 -5.77 -7.45
N GLU A 11 -4.28 -5.47 -8.74
CA GLU A 11 -3.19 -5.78 -9.67
C GLU A 11 -1.85 -5.17 -9.23
N TYR A 12 -1.86 -3.87 -8.86
CA TYR A 12 -0.67 -3.20 -8.35
C TYR A 12 -0.20 -3.83 -7.03
N VAL A 13 -1.13 -4.15 -6.12
CA VAL A 13 -0.81 -4.72 -4.81
C VAL A 13 -0.20 -6.12 -4.95
N GLU A 14 -0.72 -6.96 -5.84
CA GLU A 14 -0.15 -8.28 -6.12
C GLU A 14 1.22 -8.18 -6.79
N MET A 15 1.43 -7.23 -7.71
CA MET A 15 2.75 -6.95 -8.28
C MET A 15 3.77 -6.64 -7.18
N VAL A 16 3.41 -5.77 -6.23
CA VAL A 16 4.27 -5.44 -5.08
C VAL A 16 4.50 -6.65 -4.18
N ARG A 17 3.47 -7.45 -3.88
CA ARG A 17 3.58 -8.68 -3.06
C ARG A 17 4.52 -9.71 -3.69
N SER A 18 4.55 -9.78 -5.02
CA SER A 18 5.45 -10.68 -5.78
C SER A 18 6.90 -10.18 -5.88
N GLY A 19 7.24 -9.05 -5.24
CA GLY A 19 8.58 -8.47 -5.24
C GLY A 19 8.84 -7.47 -6.36
N GLY A 20 7.79 -7.01 -7.05
CA GLY A 20 7.91 -5.93 -8.03
C GLY A 20 8.23 -4.57 -7.40
N SER A 21 8.63 -3.63 -8.25
CA SER A 21 9.18 -2.34 -7.83
C SER A 21 8.11 -1.35 -7.38
N ASP A 22 8.44 -0.58 -6.36
CA ASP A 22 7.71 0.59 -5.90
C ASP A 22 8.01 1.84 -6.75
N ALA A 23 7.52 3.01 -6.34
CA ALA A 23 7.70 4.26 -7.08
C ALA A 23 9.18 4.70 -7.24
N ASN A 24 10.08 4.15 -6.44
CA ASN A 24 11.53 4.42 -6.48
C ASN A 24 12.33 3.28 -7.12
N GLY A 25 11.66 2.30 -7.75
CA GLY A 25 12.32 1.15 -8.37
C GLY A 25 12.73 0.06 -7.39
N GLN A 26 12.32 0.11 -6.13
CA GLN A 26 12.78 -0.79 -5.07
C GLN A 26 11.70 -1.82 -4.71
N PRO A 27 12.05 -3.06 -4.35
CA PRO A 27 11.08 -3.99 -3.80
C PRO A 27 10.57 -3.50 -2.44
N ALA A 28 9.32 -3.82 -2.11
CA ALA A 28 8.78 -3.49 -0.79
C ALA A 28 9.52 -4.20 0.35
N LEU A 29 9.64 -3.51 1.49
CA LEU A 29 10.24 -4.08 2.70
C LEU A 29 9.19 -4.87 3.49
N THR A 30 9.49 -6.12 3.80
CA THR A 30 8.69 -6.92 4.74
C THR A 30 9.07 -6.58 6.18
N ARG A 31 8.07 -6.21 6.99
CA ARG A 31 8.24 -5.87 8.41
C ARG A 31 7.10 -6.45 9.24
N VAL A 32 7.37 -6.76 10.50
CA VAL A 32 6.31 -7.03 11.48
C VAL A 32 5.62 -5.70 11.82
N ALA A 33 4.29 -5.69 11.85
CA ALA A 33 3.50 -4.57 12.32
C ALA A 33 3.67 -4.41 13.83
N LEU A 34 4.07 -3.22 14.25
CA LEU A 34 4.24 -2.83 15.65
C LEU A 34 3.30 -1.66 15.97
N GLY A 35 2.67 -1.69 17.15
CA GLY A 35 1.74 -0.67 17.59
C GLY A 35 0.44 -0.59 16.76
N ALA A 36 -0.38 0.42 17.07
CA ALA A 36 -1.76 0.49 16.58
C ALA A 36 -1.93 1.10 15.17
N ALA A 37 -0.91 1.74 14.60
CA ALA A 37 -1.05 2.59 13.41
C ALA A 37 -0.50 1.94 12.13
N ASN A 38 -1.12 0.83 11.70
CA ASN A 38 -0.71 0.09 10.51
C ASN A 38 -1.83 0.01 9.44
N PRO A 39 -2.30 1.13 8.85
CA PRO A 39 -3.41 1.10 7.88
C PRO A 39 -2.97 0.54 6.53
N CYS A 40 -3.62 -0.54 6.09
CA CYS A 40 -3.46 -1.08 4.75
C CYS A 40 -4.16 -0.20 3.72
N ARG A 41 -3.45 0.25 2.68
CA ARG A 41 -4.03 1.11 1.63
C ARG A 41 -4.84 0.35 0.56
N HIS A 42 -4.90 -0.98 0.63
CA HIS A 42 -5.70 -1.82 -0.27
C HIS A 42 -7.11 -2.11 0.27
N CYS A 43 -7.19 -2.65 1.50
CA CYS A 43 -8.46 -3.01 2.12
C CYS A 43 -9.00 -1.94 3.07
N LEU A 44 -8.22 -0.89 3.35
CA LEU A 44 -8.52 0.19 4.31
C LEU A 44 -8.75 -0.26 5.76
N LYS A 45 -8.37 -1.49 6.09
CA LYS A 45 -8.34 -2.02 7.46
C LYS A 45 -6.94 -1.88 8.07
N LEU A 46 -6.85 -1.99 9.39
CA LEU A 46 -5.57 -2.08 10.09
C LEU A 46 -4.97 -3.48 9.91
N ILE A 47 -3.65 -3.52 9.74
CA ILE A 47 -2.83 -4.72 9.82
C ILE A 47 -2.58 -4.99 11.31
N ALA A 48 -2.85 -6.19 11.80
CA ALA A 48 -2.77 -6.48 13.22
C ALA A 48 -1.31 -6.50 13.70
N GLU A 49 -1.10 -6.12 14.97
CA GLU A 49 0.23 -6.20 15.58
C GLU A 49 0.73 -7.65 15.57
N GLY A 50 2.00 -7.85 15.21
CA GLY A 50 2.60 -9.17 15.01
C GLY A 50 2.45 -9.75 13.60
N GLU A 51 1.55 -9.22 12.76
CA GLU A 51 1.43 -9.64 11.36
C GLU A 51 2.53 -9.05 10.48
N GLN A 52 2.82 -9.72 9.36
CA GLN A 52 3.71 -9.17 8.34
C GLN A 52 3.00 -8.12 7.49
N LYS A 53 3.65 -6.97 7.31
CA LYS A 53 3.26 -5.89 6.40
C LYS A 53 4.35 -5.62 5.38
N LEU A 54 3.93 -5.06 4.26
CA LEU A 54 4.82 -4.46 3.27
C LEU A 54 4.89 -2.96 3.50
N VAL A 55 6.09 -2.41 3.43
CA VAL A 55 6.37 -0.97 3.48
C VAL A 55 7.02 -0.58 2.15
N LEU A 56 6.44 0.39 1.44
CA LEU A 56 6.90 0.81 0.12
C LEU A 56 6.67 2.30 -0.11
N ALA A 57 7.41 2.87 -1.06
CA ALA A 57 7.20 4.23 -1.56
C ALA A 57 6.08 4.22 -2.62
N TYR A 58 5.00 4.96 -2.38
CA TYR A 58 3.86 5.03 -3.29
C TYR A 58 3.60 6.46 -3.77
N ARG A 59 3.32 6.57 -5.07
CA ARG A 59 2.92 7.79 -5.75
C ARG A 59 1.51 7.61 -6.30
N PRO A 60 0.49 8.33 -5.82
CA PRO A 60 -0.91 8.16 -6.27
C PRO A 60 -1.19 8.84 -7.62
N PHE A 61 -0.16 9.05 -8.44
CA PHE A 61 -0.25 9.72 -9.73
C PHE A 61 0.63 8.99 -10.75
N ASP A 62 0.16 8.88 -11.99
CA ASP A 62 0.91 8.19 -13.05
C ASP A 62 2.02 9.05 -13.65
N ARG A 63 1.89 10.38 -13.57
CA ARG A 63 2.84 11.35 -14.13
C ARG A 63 3.50 12.18 -13.04
N LEU A 64 4.76 12.56 -13.29
CA LEU A 64 5.46 13.52 -12.46
C LEU A 64 4.86 14.92 -12.68
N GLN A 65 4.50 15.57 -11.57
CA GLN A 65 4.01 16.94 -11.50
C GLN A 65 4.28 17.47 -10.07
N PRO A 66 4.20 18.77 -9.81
CA PRO A 66 4.63 19.36 -8.53
C PRO A 66 3.98 18.76 -7.26
N TYR A 67 2.77 18.21 -7.35
CA TYR A 67 2.05 17.55 -6.27
C TYR A 67 2.12 16.01 -6.32
N ALA A 68 2.95 15.43 -7.20
CA ALA A 68 3.09 13.98 -7.34
C ALA A 68 4.01 13.41 -6.26
N GLU A 69 3.68 13.73 -5.01
CA GLU A 69 4.42 13.34 -3.83
C GLU A 69 4.52 11.82 -3.72
N VAL A 70 5.68 11.38 -3.22
CA VAL A 70 5.97 9.98 -2.96
C VAL A 70 6.09 9.82 -1.46
N GLY A 71 5.26 8.96 -0.88
CA GLY A 71 5.24 8.74 0.57
C GLY A 71 5.19 7.26 0.93
N PRO A 72 5.58 6.90 2.16
CA PRO A 72 5.48 5.53 2.63
C PRO A 72 4.01 5.14 2.83
N ILE A 73 3.66 3.95 2.37
CA ILE A 73 2.37 3.32 2.67
C ILE A 73 2.58 1.91 3.23
N PHE A 74 1.52 1.34 3.79
CA PHE A 74 1.51 -0.06 4.23
C PHE A 74 0.49 -0.88 3.44
N LEU A 75 0.85 -2.14 3.19
CA LEU A 75 -0.03 -3.15 2.61
C LEU A 75 0.06 -4.43 3.46
N HIS A 76 -1.03 -5.20 3.54
CA HIS A 76 -0.96 -6.55 4.10
C HIS A 76 0.02 -7.37 3.25
N HIS A 77 0.93 -8.10 3.90
CA HIS A 77 1.79 -9.05 3.18
C HIS A 77 0.96 -10.19 2.58
N ALA A 78 0.00 -10.72 3.34
CA ALA A 78 -0.97 -11.68 2.84
C ALA A 78 -2.04 -11.01 1.95
N ALA A 79 -2.72 -11.82 1.14
CA ALA A 79 -3.86 -11.38 0.36
C ALA A 79 -4.97 -10.79 1.26
N CYS A 80 -5.64 -9.74 0.77
CA CYS A 80 -6.79 -9.14 1.44
C CYS A 80 -7.72 -8.50 0.41
N ASP A 81 -9.01 -8.42 0.70
CA ASP A 81 -9.99 -7.89 -0.25
C ASP A 81 -9.88 -6.37 -0.41
N ARG A 82 -9.99 -5.90 -1.65
CA ARG A 82 -10.01 -4.47 -1.97
C ARG A 82 -11.24 -3.79 -1.39
N TYR A 83 -11.08 -2.60 -0.85
CA TYR A 83 -12.20 -1.70 -0.55
C TYR A 83 -12.66 -0.96 -1.82
N VAL A 84 -13.94 -1.05 -2.19
CA VAL A 84 -14.51 -0.52 -3.45
C VAL A 84 -15.65 0.48 -3.26
#